data_AF-A0A1H7EFT1-F1
#
_entry.id   AF-A0A1H7EFT1-F1
#
_cell.length_a   1.000
_cell.length_b   1.000
_cell.length_c   1.000
_cell.angle_alpha   90.00
_cell.angle_beta   90.00
_cell.angle_gamma   90.00
#
_symmetry.space_group_name_H-M   'P 1'
#
loop_
_entity.id
_entity.type
_entity.pdbx_description
1 polymer ?
#
loop_
_entity_poly.entity_id
_entity_poly.type
_entity_poly.pdbx_seq_one_letter_code
_entity_poly.pdbx_strand_id
1 'polypeptide(L)'
;MRQHKVSRGLSLPRQMGGADRMLAILNGTLTALLTYTSWTPSFLVLGVVVHFYLRWRSSKDPWWRLVMLIYNRYPDVYAPEPHGKFSARFKRPYGFDQDLPC
;
A
#
# COMPACT_ATOMS: atom_id res chain seq x y z
N MET A 1 -2.17 18.23 27.14
CA MET A 1 -2.29 17.44 25.89
C MET A 1 -1.96 15.98 26.20
N ARG A 2 -2.94 15.06 26.13
CA ARG A 2 -2.69 13.63 26.38
C ARG A 2 -1.93 13.03 25.19
N GLN A 3 -0.70 12.58 25.41
CA GLN A 3 0.08 11.81 24.44
C GLN A 3 -0.57 10.43 24.28
N HIS A 4 -1.39 10.24 23.26
CA HIS A 4 -1.85 8.90 22.90
C HIS A 4 -0.67 8.13 22.33
N LYS A 5 -0.27 7.03 22.99
CA LYS A 5 0.71 6.08 22.44
C LYS A 5 0.08 5.40 21.22
N VAL A 6 0.35 5.94 20.03
CA VAL A 6 -0.04 5.32 18.76
C VAL A 6 0.89 4.14 18.52
N SER A 7 0.33 2.96 18.22
CA SER A 7 1.14 1.78 17.93
C SER A 7 2.03 2.05 16.71
N ARG A 8 3.27 1.56 16.76
CA ARG A 8 4.27 1.78 15.70
C ARG A 8 3.75 1.30 14.33
N GLY A 9 2.92 0.26 14.30
CA GLY A 9 2.28 -0.26 13.09
C GLY A 9 1.20 0.65 12.48
N LEU A 10 0.60 1.55 13.27
CA LEU A 10 -0.34 2.59 12.81
C LEU A 10 0.38 3.90 12.41
N SER A 11 1.68 4.01 12.71
CA SER A 11 2.51 5.19 12.39
C SER A 11 3.45 4.99 11.19
N LEU A 12 3.56 3.76 10.68
CA LEU A 12 4.47 3.41 9.59
C LEU A 12 3.69 3.11 8.31
N PRO A 13 4.26 3.43 7.13
CA PRO A 13 3.63 3.07 5.87
C PRO A 13 3.56 1.55 5.74
N ARG A 14 2.42 1.03 5.23
CA ARG A 14 2.23 -0.40 5.00
C ARG A 14 3.16 -0.84 3.86
N GLN A 15 4.19 -1.61 4.19
CA GLN A 15 5.18 -2.11 3.23
C GLN A 15 5.08 -3.63 3.06
N MET A 16 5.40 -4.11 1.86
CA MET A 16 5.52 -5.52 1.50
C MET A 16 6.83 -5.71 0.75
N GLY A 17 7.74 -6.54 1.26
CA GLY A 17 9.08 -6.70 0.68
C GLY A 17 9.98 -5.46 0.76
N GLY A 18 9.61 -4.44 1.54
CA GLY A 18 10.32 -3.16 1.65
C GLY A 18 9.89 -2.10 0.64
N ALA A 19 8.96 -2.42 -0.25
CA ALA A 19 8.22 -1.45 -1.08
C ALA A 19 6.84 -1.20 -0.47
N ASP A 20 6.18 -0.11 -0.86
CA ASP A 20 4.81 0.16 -0.41
C ASP A 20 3.86 -0.94 -0.89
N ARG A 21 2.99 -1.44 0.01
CA ARG A 21 2.17 -2.65 -0.21
C ARG A 21 1.39 -2.60 -1.52
N MET A 22 0.73 -1.48 -1.81
CA MET A 22 -0.11 -1.36 -3.01
C MET A 22 0.72 -1.40 -4.31
N LEU A 23 1.88 -0.75 -4.31
CA LEU A 23 2.79 -0.76 -5.46
C LEU A 23 3.47 -2.13 -5.64
N ALA A 24 3.78 -2.81 -4.54
CA ALA A 24 4.28 -4.18 -4.57
C ALA A 24 3.25 -5.14 -5.19
N ILE A 25 1.98 -5.02 -4.80
CA ILE A 25 0.88 -5.81 -5.36
C ILE A 25 0.71 -5.50 -6.85
N LEU A 26 0.62 -4.22 -7.23
CA LEU A 26 0.44 -3.80 -8.62
C LEU A 26 1.61 -4.24 -9.52
N ASN A 27 2.84 -4.16 -9.02
CA ASN A 27 4.00 -4.67 -9.75
C ASN A 27 3.93 -6.20 -9.90
N GLY A 28 3.56 -6.93 -8.84
CA GLY A 28 3.39 -8.37 -8.88
C GLY A 28 2.31 -8.81 -9.87
N THR A 29 1.15 -8.15 -9.87
CA THR A 29 0.05 -8.45 -10.78
C THR A 29 0.39 -8.12 -12.23
N LEU A 30 1.00 -6.97 -12.51
CA LEU A 30 1.48 -6.63 -13.85
C LEU A 30 2.55 -7.60 -14.35
N THR A 31 3.50 -7.97 -13.49
CA THR A 31 4.54 -8.94 -13.84
C THR A 31 3.93 -10.30 -14.18
N ALA A 32 3.00 -10.78 -13.35
CA ALA A 32 2.31 -12.04 -13.60
C ALA A 32 1.48 -11.99 -14.89
N LEU A 33 0.75 -10.90 -15.12
CA LEU A 33 -0.06 -10.71 -16.32
C LEU A 33 0.81 -10.69 -17.58
N LEU A 34 1.90 -9.92 -17.59
CA LEU A 34 2.81 -9.83 -18.74
C LEU A 34 3.53 -11.14 -19.02
N THR A 35 3.96 -11.84 -17.97
CA THR A 35 4.59 -13.17 -18.11
C THR A 35 3.60 -14.17 -18.70
N TYR A 36 2.34 -14.14 -18.24
CA TYR A 36 1.28 -15.00 -18.74
C TYR A 36 0.89 -14.68 -20.20
N THR A 37 0.72 -13.41 -20.56
CA THR A 37 0.30 -13.03 -21.92
C THR A 37 1.39 -13.25 -22.96
N SER A 38 2.66 -13.01 -22.59
CA SER A 38 3.79 -13.17 -23.51
C SER A 38 4.36 -14.58 -23.57
N TRP A 39 4.00 -15.46 -22.62
CA TRP A 39 4.63 -16.79 -22.45
C TRP A 39 6.17 -16.74 -22.31
N THR A 40 6.73 -15.58 -21.94
CA THR A 40 8.17 -15.41 -21.78
C THR A 40 8.54 -15.11 -20.33
N PRO A 41 9.55 -15.80 -19.76
CA PRO A 41 9.97 -15.58 -18.38
C PRO A 41 10.78 -14.28 -18.20
N SER A 42 11.12 -13.57 -19.29
CA SER A 42 11.89 -12.31 -19.27
C SER A 42 11.21 -11.24 -18.43
N PHE A 43 9.88 -11.20 -18.39
CA PHE A 43 9.13 -10.24 -17.59
C PHE A 43 9.27 -10.47 -16.08
N LEU A 44 9.59 -11.69 -15.62
CA LEU A 44 9.90 -11.93 -14.21
C LEU A 44 11.16 -11.16 -13.78
N VAL A 45 12.19 -11.16 -14.63
CA VAL A 45 13.43 -10.41 -14.36
C VAL A 45 13.14 -8.92 -14.29
N LEU A 46 12.35 -8.41 -15.25
CA LEU A 46 11.93 -7.01 -15.25
C LEU A 46 11.12 -6.66 -13.99
N GLY A 47 10.17 -7.52 -13.60
CA GLY A 47 9.37 -7.35 -12.40
C GLY A 47 10.21 -7.31 -11.11
N VAL A 48 11.26 -8.15 -11.02
CA VAL A 48 12.21 -8.12 -9.90
C VAL A 48 12.98 -6.81 -9.88
N VAL A 49 13.51 -6.36 -11.02
CA VAL A 49 14.25 -5.09 -11.12
C VAL A 49 13.37 -3.90 -10.71
N VAL A 50 12.13 -3.85 -11.21
CA VAL A 50 11.15 -2.82 -10.84
C VAL A 50 10.83 -2.89 -9.34
N HIS A 51 10.69 -4.09 -8.77
CA HIS A 51 10.43 -4.24 -7.34
C HIS A 51 11.60 -3.73 -6.47
N PHE A 52 12.84 -4.03 -6.87
CA PHE A 52 14.03 -3.50 -6.19
C PHE A 52 14.12 -1.98 -6.29
N TYR A 53 13.78 -1.41 -7.45
CA TYR A 53 13.71 0.03 -7.63
C TYR A 53 12.66 0.68 -6.72
N LEU A 54 11.45 0.10 -6.65
CA LEU A 54 10.39 0.56 -5.75
C LEU A 54 10.84 0.50 -4.29
N ARG A 55 11.45 -0.61 -3.86
CA ARG A 55 12.03 -0.76 -2.52
C ARG A 55 13.08 0.31 -2.23
N TRP A 56 13.94 0.62 -3.19
CA TRP A 56 14.98 1.64 -3.05
C TRP A 56 14.38 3.03 -2.87
N ARG A 57 13.40 3.41 -3.70
CA ARG A 57 12.67 4.68 -3.60
C ARG A 57 11.94 4.81 -2.27
N SER A 58 11.20 3.77 -1.86
CA SER A 58 10.50 3.75 -0.56
C SER A 58 11.44 3.86 0.64
N SER A 59 12.73 3.50 0.49
CA SER A 59 13.72 3.55 1.58
C SER A 59 14.54 4.85 1.61
N LYS A 60 14.89 5.42 0.46
CA LYS A 60 15.78 6.59 0.38
C LYS A 60 15.05 7.92 0.30
N ASP A 61 13.85 7.98 -0.26
CA ASP A 61 13.20 9.26 -0.55
C ASP A 61 12.24 9.69 0.57
N PRO A 62 12.57 10.74 1.35
CA PRO A 62 11.73 11.21 2.45
C PRO A 62 10.40 11.77 1.96
N TRP A 63 10.38 12.37 0.76
CA TRP A 63 9.15 12.88 0.14
C TRP A 63 8.20 11.75 -0.27
N TRP A 64 8.75 10.67 -0.84
CA TRP A 64 7.97 9.48 -1.19
C TRP A 64 7.27 8.89 0.04
N ARG A 65 8.00 8.80 1.15
CA ARG A 65 7.47 8.32 2.43
C ARG A 65 6.34 9.21 2.97
N LEU A 66 6.45 10.54 2.84
CA LEU A 66 5.40 11.46 3.24
C LEU A 66 4.10 11.25 2.45
N VAL A 67 4.22 11.14 1.12
CA VAL A 67 3.07 10.88 0.24
C VAL A 67 2.42 9.55 0.62
N MET A 68 3.20 8.48 0.77
CA MET A 68 2.69 7.16 1.11
C MET A 68 2.10 7.08 2.53
N LEU A 69 2.57 7.90 3.46
CA LEU A 69 1.95 8.04 4.78
C LEU A 69 0.57 8.70 4.72
N ILE A 70 0.38 9.69 3.84
CA ILE A 70 -0.93 10.32 3.61
C ILE A 70 -1.90 9.29 3.01
N TYR A 71 -1.48 8.54 1.99
CA TYR A 71 -2.29 7.47 1.40
C TYR A 71 -2.62 6.35 2.41
N ASN A 72 -1.70 6.02 3.32
CA ASN A 72 -1.98 5.05 4.40
C ASN A 72 -2.84 5.61 5.53
N ARG A 73 -2.87 6.94 5.73
CA ARG A 73 -3.67 7.61 6.77
C ARG A 73 -5.08 7.94 6.29
N TYR A 74 -5.30 8.07 4.99
CA TYR A 74 -6.63 8.27 4.42
C TYR A 74 -6.92 7.23 3.32
N PRO A 75 -6.81 5.92 3.63
CA PRO A 75 -7.09 4.88 2.66
C PRO A 75 -8.56 4.88 2.25
N ASP A 76 -9.45 5.33 3.13
CA ASP A 76 -10.88 5.57 2.88
C ASP A 76 -11.16 6.62 1.80
N VAL A 77 -10.34 7.67 1.72
CA VAL A 77 -10.49 8.75 0.73
C VAL A 77 -9.84 8.39 -0.61
N TYR A 78 -8.73 7.66 -0.55
CA TYR A 78 -7.85 7.46 -1.71
C TYR A 78 -7.84 6.02 -2.26
N ALA A 79 -8.51 5.06 -1.63
CA ALA A 79 -8.65 3.72 -2.21
C ALA A 79 -9.62 3.78 -3.41
N PRO A 80 -9.22 3.22 -4.57
CA PRO A 80 -10.07 3.21 -5.76
C PRO A 80 -11.18 2.14 -5.72
N GLU A 81 -11.23 1.28 -4.70
CA GLU A 81 -12.18 0.17 -4.64
C GLU A 81 -13.50 0.57 -3.95
N PRO A 82 -14.66 0.17 -4.50
CA PRO A 82 -15.94 0.45 -3.88
C PRO A 82 -16.09 -0.36 -2.59
N HIS A 83 -16.29 0.38 -1.51
CA HIS A 83 -16.20 -0.13 -0.18
C HIS A 83 -17.62 -0.13 0.48
N GLY A 84 -18.22 -1.32 0.66
CA GLY A 84 -19.54 -1.53 1.29
C GLY A 84 -19.66 -1.15 2.78
N LYS A 85 -20.88 -0.97 3.28
CA LYS A 85 -21.11 -0.39 4.62
C LYS A 85 -21.30 -1.49 5.69
N PHE A 86 -20.35 -1.65 6.62
CA PHE A 86 -20.57 -2.41 7.86
C PHE A 86 -20.92 -1.50 9.04
N SER A 87 -21.67 -2.06 10.01
CA SER A 87 -22.50 -1.33 10.99
C SER A 87 -21.79 -0.24 11.82
N ALA A 88 -22.54 0.80 12.19
CA ALA A 88 -22.08 1.98 12.92
C ALA A 88 -21.43 1.70 14.30
N ARG A 89 -21.62 0.50 14.87
CA ARG A 89 -21.08 0.10 16.18
C ARG A 89 -19.58 -0.23 16.16
N PHE A 90 -19.02 -0.52 14.98
CA PHE A 90 -17.59 -0.87 14.80
C PHE A 90 -16.81 0.19 14.00
N LYS A 91 -17.33 1.43 13.95
CA LYS A 91 -16.65 2.54 13.29
C LYS A 91 -15.34 2.85 14.01
N ARG A 92 -14.20 2.62 13.33
CA ARG A 92 -12.86 3.05 13.77
C ARG A 92 -12.77 4.59 13.78
N PRO A 93 -11.76 5.23 14.38
CA PRO A 93 -11.60 6.68 14.27
C PRO A 93 -11.34 7.12 12.81
N TYR A 94 -11.74 8.34 12.46
CA TYR A 94 -11.65 8.87 11.08
C TYR A 94 -10.22 8.75 10.52
N GLY A 95 -10.08 8.22 9.30
CA GLY A 95 -8.79 7.88 8.66
C GLY A 95 -8.18 6.52 9.03
N PHE A 96 -8.73 5.77 10.00
CA PHE A 96 -8.24 4.41 10.31
C PHE A 96 -9.10 3.32 9.69
N ASP A 97 -9.16 3.27 8.36
CA ASP A 97 -9.93 2.23 7.66
C ASP A 97 -11.43 2.25 8.11
N GLN A 98 -11.96 3.41 8.55
CA GLN A 98 -13.30 3.52 9.18
C GLN A 98 -14.44 3.31 8.19
N ASP A 99 -14.27 3.82 6.96
CA ASP A 99 -15.26 3.72 5.89
C ASP A 99 -14.96 2.56 4.93
N LEU A 100 -14.11 1.61 5.35
CA LEU A 100 -13.93 0.34 4.64
C LEU A 100 -15.03 -0.66 5.02
N PRO A 101 -15.65 -1.40 4.08
CA PRO A 101 -16.32 -2.65 4.32
C PRO A 101 -15.31 -3.63 4.86
N CYS A 102 -15.81 -4.52 5.70
CA CYS A 102 -15.21 -5.83 5.87
C CYS A 102 -15.28 -6.60 4.55
#